data_AF-A0A699V9V3-F1
#
_entry.id   AF-A0A699V9V3-F1
#
_cell.length_a   1.000
_cell.length_b   1.000
_cell.length_c   1.000
_cell.angle_alpha   90.00
_cell.angle_beta   90.00
_cell.angle_gamma   90.00
#
_symmetry.space_group_name_H-M   'P 1'
#
loop_
_entity.id
_entity.type
_entity.pdbx_description
1 polymer ?
#
loop_
_entity_poly.entity_id
_entity_poly.type
_entity_poly.pdbx_seq_one_letter_code
_entity_poly.pdbx_strand_id
1 'polypeptide(L)' 'MTGNLKLLINFMEKFMGKVKFENDQTVPILGYGDLVQGAATIKWVYYVEGLNHNLFFVDQFCDTDLEVAFRKSTCYIRD' A
#
# COMPACT_ATOMS: atom_id res chain seq x y z
N MET A 1 -0.45 -1.55 -0.84
CA MET A 1 -1.81 -1.52 -1.40
C MET A 1 -2.75 -0.85 -0.42
N THR A 2 -3.68 -0.02 -0.91
CA THR A 2 -4.69 0.67 -0.10
C THR A 2 -6.07 0.50 -0.72
N GLY A 3 -7.10 0.38 0.10
CA GLY A 3 -8.49 0.47 -0.35
C GLY A 3 -9.13 1.84 -0.12
N ASN A 4 -8.35 2.80 0.37
CA ASN A 4 -8.79 4.17 0.56
C ASN A 4 -8.10 5.08 -0.46
N LEU A 5 -8.83 5.41 -1.53
CA LEU A 5 -8.36 6.29 -2.61
C LEU A 5 -7.99 7.70 -2.09
N LYS A 6 -8.66 8.18 -1.03
CA LYS A 6 -8.42 9.53 -0.48
C LYS A 6 -7.02 9.69 0.13
N LEU A 7 -6.34 8.58 0.41
CA LEU A 7 -4.98 8.61 0.94
C LEU A 7 -3.92 8.77 -0.17
N LEU A 8 -4.29 8.54 -1.43
CA LEU A 8 -3.35 8.60 -2.54
C LEU A 8 -3.31 10.00 -3.16
N ILE A 9 -2.09 10.48 -3.39
CA ILE A 9 -1.80 11.63 -4.23
C ILE A 9 -1.23 11.16 -5.57
N ASN A 10 -1.24 12.02 -6.59
CA ASN A 10 -0.75 11.67 -7.93
C ASN A 10 -1.38 10.38 -8.50
N PHE A 11 -2.64 10.11 -8.16
CA PHE A 11 -3.29 8.87 -8.55
C PHE A 11 -3.43 8.77 -10.07
N MET A 12 -2.96 7.65 -10.61
CA MET A 12 -3.15 7.27 -12.00
C MET A 12 -4.10 6.07 -12.07
N GLU A 13 -5.29 6.31 -12.62
CA GLU A 13 -6.23 5.24 -12.92
C GLU A 13 -5.70 4.40 -14.08
N LYS A 14 -5.44 3.13 -13.80
CA LYS A 14 -4.95 2.15 -14.76
C LYS A 14 -5.26 0.77 -14.23
N PHE A 15 -6.01 -0.01 -15.00
CA PHE A 15 -6.21 -1.42 -14.66
C PHE A 15 -4.87 -2.16 -14.75
N MET A 16 -4.40 -2.71 -13.63
CA MET A 16 -3.12 -3.41 -13.54
C MET A 16 -3.25 -4.91 -13.27
N GLY A 17 -4.49 -5.41 -13.13
CA GLY A 17 -4.77 -6.82 -12.84
C GLY A 17 -5.72 -6.97 -11.67
N LYS A 18 -5.69 -8.14 -11.03
CA LYS A 18 -6.54 -8.48 -9.89
C LYS A 18 -5.71 -9.11 -8.78
N VAL A 19 -6.10 -8.84 -7.54
CA VAL A 19 -5.57 -9.51 -6.35
C VAL A 19 -6.55 -10.61 -5.95
N LYS A 20 -6.05 -11.82 -5.70
CA LYS A 20 -6.82 -12.92 -5.12
C LYS A 20 -6.46 -13.07 -3.65
N PHE A 21 -7.46 -13.02 -2.78
CA PHE A 21 -7.29 -13.24 -1.34
C PHE A 21 -7.37 -14.72 -0.99
N GLU A 22 -6.97 -15.05 0.24
CA GLU A 22 -7.03 -16.42 0.79
C GLU A 22 -8.46 -16.98 0.82
N ASN A 23 -9.47 -16.12 0.94
CA ASN A 23 -10.88 -16.49 0.90
C ASN A 23 -11.45 -16.65 -0.54
N ASP A 24 -10.58 -16.82 -1.54
CA ASP A 24 -10.88 -16.91 -2.97
C ASP A 24 -11.53 -15.66 -3.62
N GLN A 25 -11.79 -14.60 -2.84
CA GLN A 25 -12.28 -13.34 -3.41
C GLN A 25 -11.21 -12.70 -4.28
N THR A 26 -11.63 -12.19 -5.43
CA THR A 26 -10.74 -11.53 -6.38
C THR A 26 -11.23 -10.11 -6.63
N VAL A 27 -10.35 -9.14 -6.40
CA VAL A 27 -10.65 -7.71 -6.50
C VAL A 27 -9.73 -7.03 -7.53
N PRO A 28 -10.21 -6.03 -8.28
CA PRO A 28 -9.40 -5.35 -9.28
C PRO A 28 -8.43 -4.35 -8.64
N ILE A 29 -7.23 -4.25 -9.23
CA ILE A 29 -6.31 -3.14 -8.99
C ILE A 29 -6.66 -2.05 -10.00
N LEU A 30 -7.19 -0.93 -9.52
CA LEU A 30 -7.72 0.14 -10.39
C LEU A 30 -6.69 1.22 -10.72
N GLY A 31 -5.54 1.24 -10.04
CA GLY A 31 -4.48 2.19 -10.33
C GLY A 31 -3.42 2.20 -9.25
N TYR A 32 -2.58 3.24 -9.28
CA TYR A 32 -1.58 3.49 -8.26
C TYR A 32 -1.44 4.99 -8.01
N GLY A 33 -0.92 5.34 -6.84
CA GLY A 33 -0.52 6.71 -6.51
C GLY A 33 0.56 6.69 -5.45
N ASP A 34 0.95 7.86 -4.98
CA ASP A 34 1.89 7.99 -3.88
C ASP A 34 1.11 8.17 -2.57
N LEU A 35 1.61 7.61 -1.49
CA LEU A 35 1.07 7.80 -0.15
C LEU A 35 2.06 8.62 0.68
N VAL A 36 1.59 9.72 1.24
CA VAL A 36 2.39 10.53 2.16
C VAL A 36 1.95 10.25 3.60
N GLN A 37 2.88 9.83 4.43
CA GLN A 37 2.65 9.62 5.86
C GLN A 37 3.76 10.34 6.65
N GLY A 38 3.42 11.53 7.18
CA GLY A 38 4.40 12.38 7.84
C GLY A 38 5.48 12.86 6.86
N ALA A 39 6.76 12.65 7.19
CA ALA A 39 7.89 12.97 6.33
C ALA A 39 8.18 11.91 5.25
N ALA A 40 7.60 10.71 5.37
CA ALA A 40 7.84 9.62 4.44
C ALA A 40 6.84 9.65 3.27
N THR A 41 7.34 9.37 2.06
CA THR A 41 6.51 9.15 0.86
C THR A 41 6.73 7.75 0.33
N ILE A 42 5.66 6.96 0.26
CA ILE A 42 5.66 5.63 -0.33
C ILE A 42 5.14 5.78 -1.75
N LYS A 43 6.01 5.52 -2.73
CA LYS A 43 5.64 5.63 -4.15
C LYS A 43 4.99 4.35 -4.65
N TRP A 44 4.22 4.46 -5.74
CA TRP A 44 3.64 3.31 -6.45
C TRP A 44 2.72 2.43 -5.58
N VAL A 45 1.95 3.03 -4.69
CA VAL A 45 0.97 2.33 -3.88
C VAL A 45 -0.25 1.98 -4.74
N TYR A 46 -0.46 0.69 -4.97
CA TYR A 46 -1.63 0.20 -5.70
C TYR A 46 -2.94 0.45 -4.93
N TYR A 47 -3.95 0.94 -5.65
CA TYR A 47 -5.32 1.06 -5.17
C TYR A 47 -6.12 -0.18 -5.55
N VAL A 48 -6.76 -0.78 -4.54
CA VAL A 48 -7.57 -1.99 -4.69
C VAL A 48 -8.97 -1.70 -4.15
N GLU A 49 -9.97 -1.73 -5.03
CA GLU A 49 -11.35 -1.46 -4.63
C GLU A 49 -11.87 -2.51 -3.66
N GLY A 50 -12.51 -2.08 -2.57
CA GLY A 50 -13.05 -2.98 -1.54
C GLY A 50 -12.03 -3.55 -0.56
N LEU A 51 -10.77 -3.11 -0.60
CA LEU A 51 -9.77 -3.51 0.39
C LEU A 51 -10.04 -2.79 1.74
N ASN A 52 -10.52 -3.53 2.74
CA ASN A 52 -10.89 -2.95 4.04
C ASN A 52 -9.70 -2.49 4.90
N HIS A 53 -8.52 -3.08 4.70
CA HIS A 53 -7.31 -2.77 5.46
C HIS A 53 -6.12 -2.56 4.53
N ASN A 54 -5.37 -1.48 4.75
CA ASN A 54 -4.17 -1.21 3.97
C ASN A 54 -3.11 -2.28 4.23
N LEU A 55 -2.52 -2.79 3.15
CA LEU A 55 -1.46 -3.79 3.18
C LEU A 55 -0.17 -3.12 2.73
N PHE A 56 0.85 -3.09 3.59
CA PHE A 56 2.18 -2.61 3.23
C PHE A 56 3.13 -3.80 3.11
N PHE A 57 3.87 -3.88 2.01
CA PHE A 57 4.92 -4.88 1.85
C PHE A 57 6.22 -4.34 2.44
N VAL A 58 6.93 -5.18 3.19
CA VAL A 58 8.17 -4.81 3.88
C VAL A 58 9.24 -4.36 2.89
N ASP A 59 9.33 -5.03 1.73
CA ASP A 59 10.29 -4.73 0.67
C ASP A 59 10.19 -3.28 0.16
N GLN A 60 9.01 -2.64 0.24
CA GLN A 60 8.85 -1.24 -0.15
C GLN A 60 9.57 -0.25 0.77
N PHE A 61 9.96 -0.68 1.97
CA PHE A 61 10.70 0.12 2.95
C PHE A 61 12.19 -0.25 3.02
N CYS A 62 12.54 -1.49 2.64
CA CYS A 62 13.91 -2.00 2.66
C CYS A 62 14.85 -1.27 1.69
N ASP A 63 14.31 -0.63 0.64
CA ASP A 63 15.09 0.13 -0.35
C ASP A 63 15.53 1.53 0.13
N THR A 64 15.10 1.95 1.33
CA THR A 64 15.26 3.33 1.83
C THR A 64 16.18 3.49 3.05
N ASP A 65 17.05 2.53 3.37
CA ASP A 65 17.89 2.51 4.60
C ASP A 65 17.11 2.59 5.93
N LEU A 66 15.77 2.48 5.88
CA LEU A 66 14.90 2.62 7.04
C LEU A 66 14.86 1.33 7.88
N GLU A 67 14.98 1.45 9.20
CA GLU A 67 14.78 0.33 10.13
C GLU A 67 13.27 0.08 10.33
N VAL A 68 12.80 -1.09 9.90
CA VAL A 68 11.41 -1.52 10.10
C VAL A 68 11.30 -2.46 11.29
N ALA A 69 10.61 -2.04 12.34
CA ALA A 69 10.35 -2.84 13.53
C ALA A 69 8.87 -3.24 13.62
N PHE A 70 8.60 -4.54 13.71
CA PHE A 70 7.25 -5.08 13.87
C PHE A 70 6.93 -5.33 15.35
N ARG A 71 5.74 -4.90 15.77
CA ARG A 71 5.03 -5.44 16.94
C ARG A 71 3.73 -6.08 16.47
N LYS A 72 3.11 -6.89 17.34
CA LYS A 72 1.95 -7.75 17.04
C LYS A 72 0.83 -7.12 16.18
N SER A 73 0.59 -5.81 16.30
CA SER A 73 -0.43 -5.08 15.53
C SER A 73 0.05 -3.76 14.95
N THR A 74 1.35 -3.47 15.01
CA THR A 74 1.89 -2.16 14.61
C THR A 74 3.24 -2.34 13.93
N CYS A 75 3.44 -1.66 12.81
CA CYS A 75 4.72 -1.54 12.15
C CYS A 75 5.28 -0.13 12.43
N TYR A 76 6.53 -0.06 12.88
CA TYR A 76 7.25 1.20 13.08
C TYR A 76 8.37 1.29 12.06
N ILE A 77 8.52 2.46 11.47
CA ILE A 77 9.59 2.78 10.52
C ILE A 77 10.41 3.89 11.18
N ARG A 78 11.73 3.71 11.27
CA ARG A 78 12.67 4.70 11.79
C ARG A 78 13.66 5.09 10.69
N ASP A 79 14.07 6.36 10.74
CA ASP A 79 15.21 6.90 10.00
C ASP A 79 16.53 6.48 10.65
#